data_AF-A0A7W8RLU0-F1
#
_entry.id   AF-A0A7W8RLU0-F1
#
_cell.length_a   1.000
_cell.length_b   1.000
_cell.length_c   1.000
_cell.angle_alpha   90.00
_cell.angle_beta   90.00
_cell.angle_gamma   90.00
#
_symmetry.space_group_name_H-M   'P 1'
#
loop_
_entity.id
_entity.type
_entity.pdbx_description
1 polymer ?
#
loop_
_entity_poly.entity_id
_entity_poly.type
_entity_poly.pdbx_seq_one_letter_code
_entity_poly.pdbx_strand_id
1 'polypeptide(L)'
;MELAIQQAHLEPKLIGHLNAHATSTPVGDISELAAIKAIFGIGRGPAVSATKSSTGHLLGAAGGVEAIFTVLALRDQLAPPTLNLTRPDAAAEGIDIVSGSARKISTEYAISNGFGFGGVNASPVFRRL
;
A
#
# COMPACT_ATOMS: atom_id res chain seq x y z
N MET A 1 0.52 -3.38 10.28
CA MET A 1 0.82 -4.42 9.27
C MET A 1 1.09 -5.78 9.89
N GLU A 2 2.16 -5.98 10.66
CA GLU A 2 2.53 -7.30 11.23
C GLU A 2 1.37 -8.01 11.94
N LEU A 3 0.70 -7.32 12.87
CA LEU A 3 -0.48 -7.84 13.57
C LEU A 3 -1.57 -8.33 12.63
N ALA A 4 -1.87 -7.60 11.55
CA ALA A 4 -2.92 -7.96 10.61
C ALA A 4 -2.54 -9.19 9.76
N ILE A 5 -1.27 -9.28 9.34
CA ILE A 5 -0.74 -10.45 8.61
C ILE A 5 -0.80 -11.70 9.51
N GLN A 6 -0.41 -11.57 10.79
CA GLN A 6 -0.49 -12.65 11.77
C GLN A 6 -1.94 -13.06 12.05
N GLN A 7 -2.87 -12.10 12.22
CA GLN A 7 -4.30 -12.37 12.40
C GLN A 7 -4.92 -13.09 11.20
N ALA A 8 -4.39 -12.87 9.99
CA ALA A 8 -4.80 -13.57 8.78
C ALA A 8 -4.14 -14.95 8.61
N HIS A 9 -3.23 -15.33 9.52
CA HIS A 9 -2.40 -16.55 9.42
C HIS A 9 -1.60 -16.64 8.12
N LEU A 10 -1.05 -15.51 7.67
CA LEU A 10 -0.27 -15.42 6.44
C LEU A 10 1.21 -15.17 6.73
N GLU A 11 2.06 -15.55 5.79
CA GLU A 11 3.43 -15.04 5.71
C GLU A 11 3.44 -13.70 4.95
N PRO A 12 4.31 -12.72 5.30
CA PRO A 12 4.39 -11.44 4.59
C PRO A 12 4.57 -11.58 3.07
N LYS A 13 5.31 -12.60 2.61
CA LYS A 13 5.56 -12.87 1.19
C LYS A 13 4.30 -13.21 0.37
N LEU A 14 3.18 -13.53 1.02
CA LEU A 14 1.92 -13.83 0.36
C LEU A 14 1.15 -12.55 -0.03
N ILE A 15 1.46 -11.42 0.58
CA ILE A 15 0.88 -10.12 0.21
C ILE A 15 1.53 -9.67 -1.10
N GLY A 16 0.76 -9.60 -2.18
CA GLY A 16 1.26 -9.18 -3.49
C GLY A 16 0.91 -7.75 -3.87
N HIS A 17 -0.03 -7.11 -3.15
CA HIS A 17 -0.38 -5.71 -3.34
C HIS A 17 -0.55 -4.97 -2.01
N LEU A 18 -0.10 -3.73 -1.97
CA LEU A 18 -0.22 -2.83 -0.83
C LEU A 18 -0.74 -1.47 -1.32
N ASN A 19 -1.90 -1.06 -0.85
CA ASN A 19 -2.35 0.34 -0.99
C ASN A 19 -1.83 1.12 0.23
N ALA A 20 -0.81 1.94 -0.02
CA ALA A 20 -0.11 2.70 1.00
C ALA A 20 -0.98 3.86 1.52
N HIS A 21 -0.70 4.27 2.75
CA HIS A 21 -1.31 5.47 3.29
C HIS A 21 -0.83 6.72 2.54
N ALA A 22 0.46 6.86 2.28
CA ALA A 22 1.09 7.79 1.33
C ALA A 22 0.39 9.17 1.23
N THR A 23 0.56 9.99 2.26
CA THR A 23 -0.09 11.31 2.35
C THR A 23 0.64 12.38 1.55
N SER A 24 1.77 12.05 0.92
CA SER A 24 2.67 13.00 0.27
C SER A 24 3.31 13.97 1.27
N THR A 25 3.43 13.55 2.53
CA THR A 25 4.13 14.31 3.58
C THR A 25 5.52 13.72 3.79
N PRO A 26 6.58 14.54 3.92
CA PRO A 26 7.95 14.02 4.01
C PRO A 26 8.14 13.00 5.15
N VAL A 27 7.64 13.31 6.34
CA VAL A 27 7.77 12.43 7.50
C VAL A 27 6.90 11.18 7.34
N GLY A 28 5.64 11.33 6.95
CA GLY A 28 4.70 10.22 6.84
C GLY A 28 5.13 9.18 5.80
N ASP A 29 5.51 9.65 4.61
CA ASP A 29 5.91 8.76 3.53
C ASP A 29 7.23 8.05 3.85
N ILE A 30 8.25 8.75 4.40
CA ILE A 30 9.51 8.12 4.82
C ILE A 30 9.27 7.05 5.90
N SER A 31 8.44 7.36 6.90
CA SER A 31 8.09 6.40 7.96
C SER A 31 7.34 5.18 7.41
N GLU A 32 6.41 5.37 6.47
CA GLU A 32 5.71 4.24 5.84
C GLU A 32 6.65 3.38 4.99
N LEU A 33 7.53 3.99 4.19
CA LEU A 33 8.53 3.25 3.39
C LEU A 33 9.45 2.41 4.29
N ALA A 34 9.89 2.95 5.43
CA ALA A 34 10.68 2.21 6.41
C ALA A 34 9.90 1.03 7.00
N ALA A 35 8.61 1.23 7.34
CA ALA A 35 7.75 0.16 7.83
C ALA A 35 7.51 -0.94 6.79
N ILE A 36 7.33 -0.57 5.51
CA ILE A 36 7.21 -1.54 4.40
C ILE A 36 8.48 -2.38 4.30
N LYS A 37 9.67 -1.75 4.32
CA LYS A 37 10.96 -2.46 4.27
C LYS A 37 11.16 -3.40 5.45
N ALA A 38 10.77 -2.99 6.66
CA ALA A 38 10.89 -3.81 7.86
C ALA A 38 10.08 -5.12 7.78
N ILE A 39 8.90 -5.07 7.14
CA ILE A 39 7.99 -6.23 7.04
C ILE A 39 8.27 -7.09 5.80
N PHE A 40 8.51 -6.47 4.65
CA PHE A 40 8.59 -7.18 3.37
C PHE A 40 10.02 -7.31 2.82
N GLY A 41 11.00 -6.69 3.46
CA GLY A 41 12.37 -6.61 2.98
C GLY A 41 12.54 -5.62 1.82
N ILE A 42 13.71 -5.67 1.17
CA ILE A 42 14.12 -4.80 0.07
C ILE A 42 14.21 -5.63 -1.21
N GLY A 43 13.57 -5.17 -2.30
CA GLY A 43 13.66 -5.77 -3.63
C GLY A 43 12.77 -6.98 -3.89
N ARG A 44 11.93 -7.40 -2.93
CA ARG A 44 11.00 -8.55 -3.05
C ARG A 44 9.63 -8.31 -2.42
N GLY A 45 9.25 -7.05 -2.26
CA GLY A 45 7.98 -6.64 -1.63
C GLY A 45 6.77 -6.64 -2.57
N PRO A 46 5.57 -6.36 -2.04
CA PRO A 46 4.36 -6.23 -2.84
C PRO A 46 4.43 -5.06 -3.83
N ALA A 47 3.53 -5.10 -4.82
CA ALA A 47 3.20 -3.92 -5.62
C ALA A 47 2.61 -2.82 -4.73
N VAL A 48 3.27 -1.65 -4.65
CA VAL A 48 2.81 -0.54 -3.80
C VAL A 48 2.10 0.53 -4.63
N SER A 49 0.85 0.82 -4.30
CA SER A 49 0.06 1.91 -4.89
C SER A 49 -0.19 3.01 -3.86
N ALA A 50 -0.24 4.28 -4.29
CA ALA A 50 -0.69 5.40 -3.47
C ALA A 50 -1.90 6.07 -4.12
N THR A 51 -3.11 5.60 -3.80
CA THR A 51 -4.36 6.06 -4.44
C THR A 51 -4.73 7.51 -4.11
N LYS A 52 -4.21 8.06 -2.99
CA LYS A 52 -4.31 9.49 -2.65
C LYS A 52 -3.68 10.42 -3.69
N SER A 53 -2.75 9.93 -4.51
CA SER A 53 -2.20 10.70 -5.64
C SER A 53 -3.27 11.10 -6.67
N SER A 54 -4.39 10.39 -6.72
CA SER A 54 -5.55 10.70 -7.57
C SER A 54 -6.69 11.36 -6.81
N THR A 55 -6.94 10.95 -5.56
CA THR A 55 -8.13 11.38 -4.81
C THR A 55 -7.88 12.50 -3.81
N GLY A 56 -6.61 12.84 -3.55
CA GLY A 56 -6.23 13.61 -2.37
C GLY A 56 -6.46 12.84 -1.06
N HIS A 57 -6.14 13.48 0.05
CA HIS A 57 -6.37 12.90 1.38
C HIS A 57 -7.77 13.21 1.89
N LEU A 58 -8.68 12.23 1.77
CA LEU A 58 -10.09 12.34 2.16
C LEU A 58 -10.35 12.19 3.67
N LEU A 59 -9.34 12.44 4.51
CA LEU A 59 -9.42 12.34 5.97
C LEU A 59 -10.09 11.03 6.43
N GLY A 60 -11.17 11.10 7.20
CA GLY A 60 -11.88 9.93 7.72
C GLY A 60 -12.45 8.99 6.65
N ALA A 61 -12.72 9.49 5.44
CA ALA A 61 -13.20 8.67 4.32
C ALA A 61 -12.09 7.92 3.59
N ALA A 62 -10.82 8.30 3.80
CA ALA A 62 -9.67 7.75 3.08
C ALA A 62 -9.59 6.22 3.21
N GLY A 63 -9.73 5.69 4.43
CA GLY A 63 -9.64 4.24 4.67
C GLY A 63 -10.71 3.43 3.93
N GLY A 64 -11.94 3.94 3.81
CA GLY A 64 -13.00 3.27 3.07
C GLY A 64 -12.76 3.26 1.56
N VAL A 65 -12.37 4.41 0.99
CA VAL A 65 -12.06 4.53 -0.44
C VAL A 65 -10.83 3.69 -0.81
N GLU A 66 -9.79 3.69 0.02
CA GLU A 66 -8.58 2.90 -0.18
C GLU A 66 -8.85 1.40 -0.09
N ALA A 67 -9.69 0.96 0.84
CA ALA A 67 -10.14 -0.43 0.92
C ALA A 67 -10.87 -0.86 -0.36
N ILE A 68 -11.77 -0.01 -0.88
CA ILE A 68 -12.47 -0.29 -2.15
C ILE A 68 -11.46 -0.45 -3.29
N PHE A 69 -10.50 0.47 -3.46
CA PHE A 69 -9.49 0.34 -4.51
C PHE A 69 -8.61 -0.91 -4.33
N THR A 70 -8.28 -1.28 -3.10
CA THR A 70 -7.50 -2.49 -2.80
C THR A 70 -8.27 -3.75 -3.21
N VAL A 71 -9.56 -3.83 -2.90
CA VAL A 71 -10.42 -4.95 -3.30
C VAL A 71 -10.60 -4.98 -4.82
N LEU A 72 -10.78 -3.83 -5.48
CA LEU A 72 -10.87 -3.76 -6.94
C LEU A 72 -9.56 -4.20 -7.61
N ALA A 73 -8.40 -3.82 -7.05
CA ALA A 73 -7.10 -4.27 -7.55
C ALA A 73 -6.95 -5.80 -7.45
N LEU A 74 -7.44 -6.43 -6.37
CA LEU A 74 -7.52 -7.88 -6.25
C LEU A 74 -8.52 -8.51 -7.22
N ARG A 75 -9.71 -7.94 -7.40
CA ARG A 75 -10.73 -8.47 -8.32
C ARG A 75 -10.22 -8.46 -9.76
N ASP A 76 -9.72 -7.30 -10.18
CA ASP A 76 -9.34 -7.01 -11.56
C ASP A 76 -7.90 -7.41 -11.88
N GLN A 77 -7.14 -7.82 -10.85
CA GLN A 77 -5.72 -8.16 -10.95
C GLN A 77 -4.89 -7.03 -11.57
N LEU A 78 -5.19 -5.80 -11.14
CA LEU A 78 -4.64 -4.58 -11.70
C LEU A 78 -4.40 -3.55 -10.60
N ALA A 79 -3.13 -3.30 -10.28
CA ALA A 79 -2.73 -2.29 -9.30
C ALA A 79 -2.79 -0.88 -9.91
N PRO A 80 -3.46 0.10 -9.26
CA PRO A 80 -3.51 1.48 -9.73
C PRO A 80 -2.14 2.17 -9.58
N PRO A 81 -1.78 3.09 -10.50
CA PRO A 81 -0.54 3.83 -10.40
C PRO A 81 -0.61 4.93 -9.35
N THR A 82 0.53 5.19 -8.72
CA THR A 82 0.81 6.45 -8.04
C THR A 82 1.05 7.53 -9.10
N LEU A 83 0.14 8.49 -9.17
CA LEU A 83 0.23 9.63 -10.08
C LEU A 83 1.28 10.63 -9.63
N ASN A 84 1.79 11.43 -10.57
CA ASN A 84 2.76 12.51 -10.35
C ASN A 84 4.12 12.09 -9.75
N LEU A 85 4.39 10.78 -9.64
CA LEU A 85 5.67 10.26 -9.19
C LEU A 85 6.67 10.18 -10.36
N THR A 86 7.44 11.25 -10.55
CA THR A 86 8.49 11.32 -11.60
C THR A 86 9.90 11.09 -11.06
N ARG A 87 10.12 11.42 -9.79
CA ARG A 87 11.40 11.23 -9.10
C ARG A 87 11.14 10.70 -7.69
N PRO A 88 11.20 9.37 -7.50
CA PRO A 88 11.05 8.76 -6.18
C PRO A 88 12.11 9.26 -5.19
N ASP A 89 11.73 9.33 -3.93
CA ASP A 89 12.65 9.59 -2.82
C ASP A 89 13.68 8.44 -2.71
N ALA A 90 14.91 8.73 -2.29
CA ALA A 90 15.92 7.71 -2.05
C ALA A 90 15.47 6.69 -0.99
N ALA A 91 14.65 7.10 -0.02
CA ALA A 91 14.04 6.21 0.96
C ALA A 91 13.14 5.13 0.33
N ALA A 92 12.66 5.33 -0.90
CA ALA A 92 11.87 4.35 -1.64
C ALA A 92 12.72 3.27 -2.35
N GLU A 93 14.05 3.35 -2.31
CA GLU A 93 14.92 2.39 -2.99
C GLU A 93 14.60 0.95 -2.58
N GLY A 94 14.36 0.10 -3.58
CA GLY A 94 14.01 -1.31 -3.42
C GLY A 94 12.55 -1.58 -3.01
N ILE A 95 11.68 -0.57 -3.02
CA ILE A 95 10.23 -0.73 -2.94
C ILE A 95 9.63 -0.64 -4.34
N ASP A 96 8.75 -1.59 -4.67
CA ASP A 96 8.11 -1.70 -5.98
C ASP A 96 6.87 -0.81 -6.09
N ILE A 97 7.09 0.50 -6.24
CA ILE A 97 6.02 1.49 -6.39
C ILE A 97 5.47 1.45 -7.82
N VAL A 98 4.17 1.19 -7.95
CA VAL A 98 3.46 1.27 -9.23
C VAL A 98 3.37 2.74 -9.65
N SER A 99 3.98 3.12 -10.77
CA SER A 99 4.01 4.50 -11.27
C SER A 99 3.81 4.55 -12.79
N GLY A 100 3.41 5.72 -13.30
CA GLY A 100 3.16 5.95 -14.72
C GLY A 100 1.83 5.36 -15.21
N SER A 101 1.68 4.03 -15.20
CA SER A 101 0.48 3.32 -15.64
C SER A 101 0.07 2.22 -14.66
N ALA A 102 -1.21 1.85 -14.70
CA ALA A 102 -1.69 0.69 -13.95
C ALA A 102 -0.90 -0.57 -14.35
N ARG A 103 -0.65 -1.46 -13.39
CA ARG A 103 0.18 -2.65 -13.58
C ARG A 103 -0.60 -3.91 -13.28
N LYS A 104 -0.56 -4.89 -14.18
CA LYS A 104 -1.12 -6.21 -13.92
C LYS A 104 -0.38 -6.87 -12.75
N ILE A 105 -1.13 -7.45 -11.84
CA ILE A 105 -0.60 -8.20 -10.69
C ILE A 105 -1.20 -9.61 -10.72
N SER A 106 -0.55 -10.55 -10.03
CA SER A 106 -1.07 -11.91 -9.84
C SER A 106 -0.96 -12.24 -8.36
N THR A 107 -2.01 -11.97 -7.60
CA THR A 107 -1.98 -12.16 -6.14
C THR A 107 -3.35 -12.45 -5.55
N GLU A 108 -3.33 -13.21 -4.47
CA GLU A 108 -4.49 -13.60 -3.67
C GLU A 108 -4.72 -12.67 -2.49
N TYR A 109 -3.70 -11.92 -2.05
CA TYR A 109 -3.78 -11.12 -0.83
C TYR A 109 -3.24 -9.71 -1.03
N ALA A 110 -3.95 -8.74 -0.47
CA ALA A 110 -3.54 -7.34 -0.46
C ALA A 110 -3.77 -6.71 0.91
N ILE A 111 -3.03 -5.64 1.21
CA ILE A 111 -3.18 -4.87 2.44
C ILE A 111 -3.45 -3.39 2.10
N SER A 112 -4.29 -2.72 2.91
CA SER A 112 -4.52 -1.28 2.80
C SER A 112 -4.08 -0.61 4.09
N ASN A 113 -3.19 0.38 4.04
CA ASN A 113 -2.69 1.08 5.23
C ASN A 113 -3.42 2.40 5.48
N GLY A 114 -3.71 2.66 6.76
CA GLY A 114 -4.19 3.96 7.25
C GLY A 114 -3.47 4.37 8.52
N PHE A 115 -2.78 5.51 8.51
CA PHE A 115 -2.02 6.03 9.66
C PHE A 115 -2.55 7.42 10.05
N GLY A 116 -3.47 7.44 11.00
CA GLY A 116 -4.18 8.64 11.42
C GLY A 116 -3.42 9.46 12.47
N PHE A 117 -3.93 10.67 12.69
CA PHE A 117 -3.46 11.54 13.77
C PHE A 117 -3.50 10.84 15.14
N GLY A 118 -2.59 11.23 16.04
CA GLY A 118 -2.46 10.61 17.35
C GLY A 118 -1.77 9.24 17.34
N GLY A 119 -1.21 8.81 16.20
CA GLY A 119 -0.49 7.53 16.09
C GLY A 119 -1.41 6.32 15.94
N VAL A 120 -2.64 6.52 15.48
CA VAL A 120 -3.61 5.43 15.27
C VAL A 120 -3.34 4.76 13.94
N ASN A 121 -2.91 3.49 13.98
CA ASN A 121 -2.50 2.74 12.79
C ASN A 121 -3.45 1.56 12.53
N ALA A 122 -3.89 1.40 11.28
CA ALA A 122 -4.72 0.28 10.83
C ALA A 122 -4.20 -0.29 9.50
N SER A 123 -4.27 -1.62 9.35
CA SER A 123 -3.82 -2.32 8.13
C SER A 123 -4.72 -3.53 7.80
N PRO A 124 -5.97 -3.37 7.35
CA PRO A 124 -6.78 -4.50 6.92
C PRO A 124 -6.14 -5.30 5.78
N VAL A 125 -6.23 -6.63 5.88
CA VAL A 125 -5.83 -7.59 4.83
C VAL A 125 -7.08 -8.08 4.12
N PHE A 126 -7.02 -8.14 2.79
CA PHE A 126 -8.09 -8.64 1.93
C PHE A 126 -7.60 -9.87 1.16
N ARG A 127 -8.52 -10.81 0.92
CA ARG A 127 -8.28 -12.00 0.11
C ARG A 127 -9.18 -11.96 -1.13
N ARG A 128 -8.63 -12.36 -2.27
CA ARG A 128 -9.40 -12.60 -3.50
C ARG A 128 -10.30 -13.84 -3.34
N LEU A 129 -11.56 -13.73 -3.77
CA LEU A 129 -12.52 -14.83 -3.82
C LEU A 129 -12.53 -15.48 -5.21
#